data_AF-A0A3B9RB18-F1
#
_entry.id   AF-A0A3B9RB18-F1
#
_cell.length_a   1.000
_cell.length_b   1.000
_cell.length_c   1.000
_cell.angle_alpha   90.00
_cell.angle_beta   90.00
_cell.angle_gamma   90.00
#
_symmetry.space_group_name_H-M   'P 1'
#
loop_
_entity.id
_entity.type
_entity.pdbx_description
1 polymer ?
#
loop_
_entity_poly.entity_id
_entity_poly.type
_entity_poly.pdbx_seq_one_letter_code
_entity_poly.pdbx_strand_id
1 'polypeptide(L)' 'MENKDRYLKALIENRGQLNEIDLGEKIQLEEEETREIIAQLLSEHRVIYQENGCCAYNVK' A
#
# COMPACT_ATOMS: atom_id res chain seq x y z
N MET A 1 -15.24 -0.99 -1.53
CA MET A 1 -14.12 -0.05 -1.30
C MET A 1 -13.20 -0.11 -2.51
N GLU A 2 -13.44 0.72 -3.52
CA GLU A 2 -12.60 0.76 -4.74
C GLU A 2 -11.19 1.28 -4.46
N ASN A 3 -11.02 2.21 -3.51
CA ASN A 3 -9.71 2.79 -3.19
C ASN A 3 -8.74 1.74 -2.63
N LYS A 4 -9.20 0.83 -1.76
CA LYS A 4 -8.38 -0.28 -1.24
C LYS A 4 -7.89 -1.21 -2.35
N ASP A 5 -8.75 -1.58 -3.29
CA ASP A 5 -8.42 -2.53 -4.35
C ASP A 5 -7.47 -1.90 -5.38
N ARG A 6 -7.67 -0.60 -5.69
CA ARG A 6 -6.73 0.20 -6.49
C ARG A 6 -5.37 0.34 -5.81
N TYR A 7 -5.36 0.61 -4.50
CA TYR A 7 -4.14 0.67 -3.71
C TYR A 7 -3.41 -0.66 -3.68
N LEU A 8 -4.14 -1.76 -3.46
CA LEU A 8 -3.57 -3.10 -3.46
C LEU A 8 -2.95 -3.45 -4.83
N LYS A 9 -3.66 -3.18 -5.93
CA LYS A 9 -3.12 -3.37 -7.29
C LYS A 9 -1.86 -2.55 -7.53
N ALA A 10 -1.89 -1.27 -7.14
CA ALA A 10 -0.72 -0.42 -7.25
C ALA A 10 0.46 -0.98 -6.44
N LEU A 11 0.21 -1.52 -5.24
CA LEU A 11 1.22 -2.12 -4.36
C LEU A 11 1.80 -3.42 -4.98
N ILE A 12 0.95 -4.24 -5.62
CA ILE A 12 1.36 -5.43 -6.39
C ILE A 12 2.23 -5.03 -7.59
N GLU A 13 1.80 -4.06 -8.41
CA GLU A 13 2.53 -3.61 -9.60
C GLU A 13 3.85 -2.93 -9.23
N ASN A 14 3.87 -2.25 -8.09
CA ASN A 14 5.03 -1.54 -7.61
C ASN A 14 6.15 -2.47 -7.10
N ARG A 15 5.80 -3.64 -6.56
CA ARG A 15 6.77 -4.64 -6.02
C ARG A 15 7.79 -4.05 -5.04
N GLY A 16 7.36 -3.06 -4.26
CA GLY A 16 8.17 -2.41 -3.23
C GLY A 16 9.22 -1.40 -3.74
N GLN A 17 9.05 -0.88 -4.94
CA GLN A 17 9.86 0.21 -5.50
C GLN A 17 9.54 1.60 -4.92
N LEU A 18 8.29 1.89 -4.59
CA LEU A 18 7.83 3.17 -4.01
C LEU A 18 7.20 2.94 -2.65
N ASN A 19 7.44 3.86 -1.72
CA ASN A 19 6.90 3.83 -0.37
C ASN A 19 5.38 3.93 -0.38
N GLU A 20 4.76 3.49 0.72
CA GLU A 20 3.33 3.57 0.94
C GLU A 20 2.73 4.94 0.58
N ILE A 21 3.36 6.02 1.03
CA ILE A 21 2.97 7.41 0.78
C ILE A 21 3.04 7.79 -0.71
N ASP A 22 4.18 7.50 -1.34
CA ASP A 22 4.45 7.82 -2.76
C ASP A 22 3.51 7.03 -3.68
N LEU A 23 3.21 5.78 -3.29
CA LEU A 23 2.23 4.94 -3.94
C LEU A 23 0.81 5.52 -3.81
N GLY A 24 0.46 6.05 -2.63
CA GLY A 24 -0.79 6.77 -2.38
C GLY A 24 -0.95 8.00 -3.25
N GLU A 25 0.07 8.86 -3.30
CA GLU A 25 0.06 10.05 -4.17
C GLU A 25 -0.11 9.68 -5.65
N LYS A 26 0.48 8.57 -6.10
CA LYS A 26 0.37 8.10 -7.48
C LYS A 26 -1.06 7.74 -7.89
N ILE A 27 -1.89 7.35 -6.93
CA ILE A 27 -3.32 7.04 -7.12
C ILE A 27 -4.22 8.19 -6.68
N GLN A 28 -3.64 9.37 -6.42
CA GLN A 28 -4.31 10.58 -5.92
C GLN A 28 -5.02 10.36 -4.58
N LEU A 29 -4.41 9.57 -3.71
CA LEU A 29 -4.83 9.42 -2.32
C LEU A 29 -4.01 10.35 -1.45
N GLU A 30 -4.66 10.97 -0.47
CA GLU A 30 -3.96 11.74 0.55
C GLU A 30 -3.15 10.81 1.47
N GLU A 31 -2.15 11.36 2.15
CA GLU A 31 -1.32 10.60 3.09
C GLU A 31 -2.15 9.95 4.21
N GLU A 32 -3.16 10.65 4.70
CA GLU A 32 -4.06 10.16 5.74
C GLU A 32 -4.90 8.97 5.24
N GLU A 33 -5.56 9.10 4.08
CA GLU A 33 -6.30 8.01 3.45
C GLU A 33 -5.40 6.80 3.17
N THR A 34 -4.18 7.06 2.71
CA THR A 34 -3.19 6.04 2.39
C THR A 34 -2.84 5.23 3.62
N ARG A 35 -2.53 5.88 4.76
CA ARG A 35 -2.23 5.22 6.03
C ARG A 35 -3.43 4.44 6.57
N GLU A 36 -4.64 4.99 6.47
CA GLU A 36 -5.84 4.27 6.88
C GLU A 36 -6.07 3.00 6.04
N ILE A 37 -5.88 3.09 4.72
CA ILE A 37 -5.99 1.94 3.81
C ILE A 37 -4.95 0.88 4.17
N ILE A 38 -3.70 1.27 4.39
CA ILE A 38 -2.62 0.34 4.77
C ILE A 38 -2.90 -0.31 6.12
N ALA A 39 -3.32 0.46 7.13
CA ALA A 39 -3.67 -0.07 8.45
C ALA A 39 -4.81 -1.09 8.36
N GLN A 40 -5.82 -0.81 7.55
CA GLN A 40 -6.92 -1.74 7.31
C GLN A 40 -6.45 -2.99 6.54
N LEU A 41 -5.59 -2.86 5.52
CA LEU A 41 -5.03 -3.97 4.75
C LEU A 41 -4.11 -4.87 5.59
N LEU A 42 -3.35 -4.28 6.50
CA LEU A 42 -2.55 -4.96 7.53
C LEU A 42 -3.46 -5.76 8.46
N SER A 43 -4.54 -5.14 8.96
CA SER A 43 -5.51 -5.78 9.84
C SER A 43 -6.27 -6.91 9.14
N GLU A 44 -6.55 -6.77 7.84
CA GLU A 44 -7.12 -7.82 6.98
C GLU A 44 -6.10 -8.91 6.55
N HIS A 45 -4.83 -8.82 6.96
CA HIS A 45 -3.75 -9.73 6.53
C HIS A 45 -3.57 -9.82 5.00
N ARG A 46 -4.01 -8.80 4.25
CA ARG A 46 -3.87 -8.73 2.79
C ARG A 46 -2.47 -8.30 2.37
N VAL A 47 -1.80 -7.53 3.22
CA VAL A 47 -0.40 -7.12 3.05
C VAL A 47 0.41 -7.56 4.26
N ILE A 48 1.67 -7.93 4.02
CA ILE A 48 2.65 -8.31 5.01
C ILE A 48 3.80 -7.30 5.00
N TYR A 49 4.20 -6.88 6.19
CA TYR A 49 5.38 -6.04 6.33
C TYR A 49 6.63 -6.91 6.12
N GLN A 50 7.35 -6.68 5.01
CA GLN A 50 8.68 -7.23 4.76
C GLN A 50 9.66 -6.08 4.58
N GLU A 51 10.54 -5.92 5.56
CA GLU A 51 11.62 -4.94 5.54
C GLU A 51 12.67 -5.37 4.51
N ASN A 52 12.44 -5.08 3.23
CA ASN A 52 13.32 -5.51 2.14
C ASN A 52 13.45 -4.44 1.05
N GLY A 53 13.68 -3.18 1.44
CA GLY A 53 13.94 -2.06 0.52
C GLY A 53 13.20 -0.79 0.86
N CYS A 54 12.99 0.09 -0.14
CA CYS A 54 12.30 1.37 0.01
C CYS A 54 10.87 1.20 0.55
N CYS A 55 10.13 0.21 0.04
CA CYS A 55 8.82 -0.11 0.56
C CYS A 55 8.84 -1.39 1.40
N ALA A 56 8.36 -1.27 2.63
CA ALA A 56 8.36 -2.38 3.58
C ALA A 56 7.08 -3.23 3.52
N TYR A 57 6.21 -3.06 2.52
CA TYR A 57 4.95 -3.80 2.41
C TYR A 57 4.95 -4.65 1.15
N ASN A 58 4.58 -5.90 1.33
CA ASN A 58 4.39 -6.85 0.26
C ASN A 58 3.00 -7.46 0.33
N VAL A 59 2.48 -7.87 -0.82
CA VAL A 59 1.12 -8.42 -0.94
C VAL A 59 1.26 -9.92 -0.77
N LYS A 60 0.41 -10.51 0.07
CA LYS A 60 0.49 -11.94 0.38
C LYS A 60 -0.02 -12.80 -0.77
#